data_AF-A0A5R9NYE3-F1
#
_entry.id   AF-A0A5R9NYE3-F1
#
_cell.length_a   1.000
_cell.length_b   1.000
_cell.length_c   1.000
_cell.angle_alpha   90.00
_cell.angle_beta   90.00
_cell.angle_gamma   90.00
#
_symmetry.space_group_name_H-M   'P 1'
#
loop_
_entity.id
_entity.type
_entity.pdbx_description
1 polymer ?
#
loop_
_entity_poly.entity_id
_entity_poly.type
_entity_poly.pdbx_seq_one_letter_code
_entity_poly.pdbx_strand_id
1 'polypeptide(L)'
;MEYFDLTPTLPRPKSLSNLFRGKTRSTLRRSFGSTFPGIGKIGLNIRAADHELVNTLESAELWDYGRVSVARRDIVRDELQPFAPLIARKHFVPFHADMIPTTSFGASLANLLTPVSWKAVRKPFFQAAGYVCQICGEADGAVEGHEVWQFFDGRGERNGWALQRLETILCLCRGCHQMFHLGLGAINGQSKKIGERIRSINEWTAGEYRSYFDNAKRQHAARSRRNWTLDLSAVAGPLRLDLKSIWTRTSSQTLSAKTATGNTETRLVGANYRLDGSFYFEPSSLNIGAVR
;
A
#
# COMPACT_ATOMS: atom_id res chain seq x y z
N MET A 1 -17.76 -11.90 14.30
CA MET A 1 -16.87 -10.76 14.54
C MET A 1 -15.96 -10.63 13.34
N GLU A 2 -16.08 -9.57 12.57
CA GLU A 2 -15.30 -9.35 11.35
C GLU A 2 -13.98 -8.66 11.71
N TYR A 3 -12.86 -9.21 11.24
CA TYR A 3 -11.54 -8.60 11.46
C TYR A 3 -11.22 -7.68 10.27
N PHE A 4 -10.86 -6.43 10.57
CA PHE A 4 -10.44 -5.49 9.54
C PHE A 4 -9.06 -5.87 9.02
N ASP A 5 -8.96 -6.18 7.72
CA ASP A 5 -7.69 -6.34 7.02
C ASP A 5 -7.50 -5.18 6.03
N LEU A 6 -6.36 -4.49 6.14
CA LEU A 6 -6.02 -3.38 5.25
C LEU A 6 -5.67 -3.86 3.82
N THR A 7 -5.20 -5.10 3.69
CA THR A 7 -4.77 -5.71 2.43
C THR A 7 -5.27 -7.16 2.32
N PRO A 8 -6.61 -7.38 2.25
CA PRO A 8 -7.21 -8.71 2.32
C PRO A 8 -6.86 -9.61 1.13
N THR A 9 -6.53 -9.02 -0.02
CA THR A 9 -6.16 -9.77 -1.23
C THR A 9 -4.71 -10.25 -1.22
N LEU A 10 -3.87 -9.75 -0.30
CA LEU A 10 -2.47 -10.16 -0.22
C LEU A 10 -2.32 -11.51 0.48
N PRO A 11 -1.71 -12.51 -0.19
CA PRO A 11 -1.45 -13.80 0.44
C PRO A 11 -0.46 -13.64 1.60
N ARG A 12 -0.80 -14.19 2.77
CA ARG A 12 0.09 -14.21 3.93
C ARG A 12 1.09 -15.38 3.83
N PRO A 13 2.35 -15.23 4.24
CA PRO A 13 3.31 -16.33 4.23
C PRO A 13 2.81 -17.51 5.08
N LYS A 14 2.63 -18.69 4.47
CA LYS A 14 2.13 -19.89 5.16
C LYS A 14 2.96 -20.26 6.40
N SER A 15 4.28 -20.10 6.31
CA SER A 15 5.23 -20.33 7.41
C SER A 15 5.07 -19.36 8.59
N LEU A 16 4.39 -18.23 8.39
CA LEU A 16 4.14 -17.19 9.39
C LEU A 16 2.64 -16.94 9.59
N SER A 17 1.78 -17.89 9.23
CA SER A 17 0.31 -17.72 9.29
C SER A 17 -0.17 -17.27 10.66
N ASN A 18 0.47 -17.74 11.74
CA ASN A 18 0.19 -17.32 13.11
C ASN A 18 0.38 -15.81 13.35
N LEU A 19 1.34 -15.17 12.69
CA LEU A 19 1.59 -13.73 12.83
C LEU A 19 0.48 -12.87 12.22
N PHE A 20 -0.30 -13.42 11.30
CA PHE A 20 -1.37 -12.76 10.55
C PHE A 20 -2.76 -13.26 10.94
N ARG A 21 -2.91 -13.95 12.07
CA ARG A 21 -4.23 -14.24 12.63
C ARG A 21 -4.89 -12.94 13.08
N GLY A 22 -6.22 -12.90 13.02
CA GLY A 22 -7.01 -11.80 13.57
C GLY A 22 -6.66 -11.57 15.04
N LYS A 23 -6.43 -10.32 15.41
CA LYS A 23 -6.12 -9.86 16.76
C LYS A 23 -7.20 -8.92 17.27
N THR A 24 -7.51 -9.06 18.55
CA THR A 24 -8.38 -8.14 19.27
C THR A 24 -7.53 -7.28 20.19
N ARG A 25 -7.53 -5.97 19.97
CA ARG A 25 -6.89 -5.01 20.88
C ARG A 25 -7.76 -4.88 22.11
N SER A 26 -7.28 -5.40 23.25
CA SER A 26 -7.92 -5.21 24.55
C SER A 26 -7.82 -3.77 25.04
N THR A 27 -6.77 -3.05 24.61
CA THR A 27 -6.56 -1.62 24.82
C THR A 27 -5.95 -1.01 23.57
N LEU A 28 -6.40 0.18 23.15
CA LEU A 28 -5.72 0.90 22.08
C LEU A 28 -4.38 1.43 22.60
N ARG A 29 -3.27 1.08 21.94
CA ARG A 29 -1.90 1.37 22.41
C ARG A 29 -1.64 2.87 22.53
N ARG A 30 -1.01 3.27 23.64
CA ARG A 30 -0.38 4.59 23.78
C ARG A 30 0.74 4.74 22.71
N SER A 31 0.50 5.44 21.60
CA SER A 31 1.46 5.71 20.53
C SER A 31 2.78 6.28 21.03
N PHE A 32 3.87 5.90 20.38
CA PHE A 32 5.20 6.49 20.52
C PHE A 32 5.26 7.84 19.79
N GLY A 33 5.53 8.90 20.56
CA GLY A 33 5.72 10.29 20.13
C GLY A 33 4.92 11.31 20.96
N SER A 34 3.73 10.92 21.42
CA SER A 34 2.98 11.55 22.51
C SER A 34 1.93 10.57 23.04
N THR A 35 1.58 10.70 24.31
CA THR A 35 0.67 9.82 25.05
C THR A 35 -0.65 9.70 24.30
N PHE A 36 -0.95 8.54 23.73
CA PHE A 36 -2.32 8.14 23.37
C PHE A 36 -2.95 7.44 24.59
N PRO A 37 -4.27 7.50 24.82
CA PRO A 37 -5.24 8.35 24.14
C PRO A 37 -5.17 9.77 24.75
N GLY A 38 -4.00 10.35 24.89
CA GLY A 38 -3.85 11.74 25.28
C GLY A 38 -4.30 12.69 24.18
N ILE A 39 -4.14 13.96 24.50
CA ILE A 39 -4.76 15.09 23.84
C ILE A 39 -4.39 15.11 22.35
N GLY A 40 -5.40 15.24 21.49
CA GLY A 40 -5.23 15.33 20.03
C GLY A 40 -6.34 14.62 19.25
N LYS A 41 -6.33 14.84 17.94
CA LYS A 41 -7.29 14.26 17.00
C LYS A 41 -6.71 13.05 16.28
N ILE A 42 -7.58 12.22 15.73
CA ILE A 42 -7.25 11.15 14.80
C ILE A 42 -8.20 11.23 13.62
N GLY A 43 -7.64 11.21 12.41
CA GLY A 43 -8.42 11.20 11.19
C GLY A 43 -9.17 9.88 11.01
N LEU A 44 -10.36 9.98 10.45
CA LEU A 44 -11.18 8.85 10.03
C LEU A 44 -11.04 8.62 8.52
N ASN A 45 -11.05 7.36 8.10
CA ASN A 45 -11.10 7.01 6.69
C ASN A 45 -12.55 7.07 6.18
N ILE A 46 -13.08 8.28 6.06
CA ILE A 46 -14.43 8.58 5.55
C ILE A 46 -14.31 9.27 4.20
N ARG A 47 -15.09 8.81 3.22
CA ARG A 47 -15.11 9.41 1.89
C ARG A 47 -15.95 10.67 1.90
N ALA A 48 -15.63 11.63 1.04
CA ALA A 48 -16.40 12.87 0.91
C ALA A 48 -17.91 12.65 0.70
N ALA A 49 -18.28 11.61 -0.05
CA ALA A 49 -19.67 11.25 -0.30
C ALA A 49 -20.41 10.74 0.95
N ASP A 50 -19.69 10.31 1.97
CA ASP A 50 -20.23 9.76 3.21
C ASP A 50 -20.16 10.79 4.38
N HIS A 51 -19.85 12.06 4.08
CA HIS A 51 -19.71 13.11 5.11
C HIS A 51 -21.01 13.43 5.85
N GLU A 52 -22.18 13.13 5.30
CA GLU A 52 -23.45 13.26 6.03
C GLU A 52 -23.49 12.38 7.29
N LEU A 53 -22.75 11.25 7.31
CA LEU A 53 -22.61 10.40 8.49
C LEU A 53 -21.92 11.13 9.65
N VAL A 54 -21.10 12.15 9.36
CA VAL A 54 -20.43 12.95 10.40
C VAL A 54 -21.46 13.59 11.34
N ASN A 55 -22.60 14.05 10.80
CA ASN A 55 -23.66 14.66 11.61
C ASN A 55 -24.31 13.67 12.60
N THR A 56 -24.17 12.36 12.35
CA THR A 56 -24.67 11.31 13.25
C THR A 56 -23.63 10.87 14.28
N LEU A 57 -22.37 11.29 14.11
CA LEU A 57 -21.24 10.93 14.96
C LEU A 57 -20.90 12.11 15.88
N GLU A 58 -21.47 12.12 17.09
CA GLU A 58 -21.38 13.25 18.04
C GLU A 58 -19.97 13.84 18.27
N SER A 59 -18.91 13.02 18.15
CA SER A 59 -17.52 13.45 18.38
C SER A 59 -16.72 13.73 17.10
N ALA A 60 -17.33 13.57 15.92
CA ALA A 60 -16.67 13.75 14.64
C ALA A 60 -16.82 15.18 14.13
N GLU A 61 -15.78 15.69 13.51
CA GLU A 61 -15.77 17.02 12.94
C GLU A 61 -15.04 17.05 11.60
N LEU A 62 -15.48 17.96 10.73
CA LEU A 62 -14.74 18.32 9.53
C LEU A 62 -13.61 19.25 9.92
N TRP A 63 -12.39 18.77 9.70
CA TRP A 63 -11.13 19.49 9.88
C TRP A 63 -10.64 20.04 8.52
N ASP A 64 -9.55 20.81 8.58
CA ASP A 64 -8.89 21.42 7.41
C ASP A 64 -8.87 20.51 6.18
N TYR A 65 -9.10 21.13 5.02
CA TYR A 65 -9.16 20.46 3.72
C TYR A 65 -10.24 19.37 3.60
N GLY A 66 -11.26 19.40 4.47
CA GLY A 66 -12.42 18.52 4.41
C GLY A 66 -12.14 17.10 4.90
N ARG A 67 -11.18 16.92 5.80
CA ARG A 67 -10.86 15.63 6.42
C ARG A 67 -11.69 15.44 7.67
N VAL A 68 -12.23 14.25 7.91
CA VAL A 68 -12.98 13.98 9.15
C VAL A 68 -12.02 13.52 10.24
N SER A 69 -12.17 14.06 11.44
CA SER A 69 -11.41 13.62 12.61
C SER A 69 -12.28 13.54 13.86
N VAL A 70 -11.80 12.80 14.86
CA VAL A 70 -12.40 12.70 16.20
C VAL A 70 -11.31 12.90 17.24
N ALA A 71 -11.68 13.23 18.48
CA ALA A 71 -10.73 13.12 19.57
C ALA A 71 -10.25 11.66 19.71
N ARG A 72 -8.95 11.46 19.95
CA ARG A 72 -8.36 10.10 20.07
C ARG A 72 -9.01 9.23 21.14
N ARG A 73 -9.58 9.83 22.18
CA ARG A 73 -10.31 9.10 23.24
C ARG A 73 -11.63 8.51 22.73
N ASP A 74 -12.22 9.09 21.68
CA ASP A 74 -13.53 8.70 21.18
C ASP A 74 -13.44 7.58 20.13
N ILE A 75 -12.29 7.41 19.45
CA ILE A 75 -12.12 6.39 18.40
C ILE A 75 -12.41 4.95 18.85
N VAL A 76 -12.40 4.69 20.16
CA VAL A 76 -12.74 3.38 20.76
C VAL A 76 -14.22 3.02 20.62
N ARG A 77 -15.10 4.00 20.39
CA ARG A 77 -16.54 3.79 20.28
C ARG A 77 -16.87 2.93 19.06
N ASP A 78 -17.79 1.99 19.23
CA ASP A 78 -18.05 0.95 18.22
C ASP A 78 -18.62 1.56 16.91
N GLU A 79 -19.37 2.66 16.98
CA GLU A 79 -19.88 3.39 15.80
C GLU A 79 -18.78 4.03 14.94
N LEU A 80 -17.59 4.29 15.50
CA LEU A 80 -16.44 4.85 14.79
C LEU A 80 -15.51 3.78 14.24
N GLN A 81 -15.62 2.54 14.72
CA GLN A 81 -14.75 1.44 14.31
C GLN A 81 -14.76 1.17 12.81
N PRO A 82 -15.89 1.26 12.06
CA PRO A 82 -15.90 1.12 10.60
C PRO A 82 -14.99 2.09 9.85
N PHE A 83 -14.69 3.25 10.42
CA PHE A 83 -13.89 4.31 9.80
C PHE A 83 -12.50 4.47 10.41
N ALA A 84 -12.22 3.75 11.49
CA ALA A 84 -10.96 3.85 12.20
C ALA A 84 -9.77 3.44 11.31
N PRO A 85 -8.62 4.13 11.39
CA PRO A 85 -7.39 3.67 10.77
C PRO A 85 -6.89 2.40 11.47
N LEU A 86 -6.00 1.63 10.81
CA LEU A 86 -5.55 0.32 11.28
C LEU A 86 -5.09 0.31 12.75
N ILE A 87 -4.36 1.33 13.21
CA ILE A 87 -3.84 1.42 14.59
C ILE A 87 -4.95 1.49 15.66
N ALA A 88 -6.14 1.98 15.28
CA ALA A 88 -7.26 2.23 16.18
C ALA A 88 -8.40 1.20 16.02
N ARG A 89 -8.24 0.20 15.15
CA ARG A 89 -9.19 -0.91 15.00
C ARG A 89 -9.15 -1.83 16.22
N LYS A 90 -10.31 -2.17 16.75
CA LYS A 90 -10.48 -3.14 17.85
C LYS A 90 -10.18 -4.55 17.38
N HIS A 91 -10.69 -4.93 16.21
CA HIS A 91 -10.46 -6.24 15.59
C HIS A 91 -9.75 -6.03 14.25
N PHE A 92 -8.51 -6.52 14.14
CA PHE A 92 -7.70 -6.30 12.95
C PHE A 92 -6.84 -7.52 12.58
N VAL A 93 -6.47 -7.60 11.31
CA VAL A 93 -5.41 -8.48 10.82
C VAL A 93 -4.12 -7.65 10.73
N PRO A 94 -2.99 -8.12 11.31
CA PRO A 94 -1.70 -7.48 11.13
C PRO A 94 -1.37 -7.23 9.66
N PHE A 95 -0.92 -6.03 9.32
CA PHE A 95 -0.60 -5.72 7.92
C PHE A 95 0.70 -6.39 7.49
N HIS A 96 0.78 -6.68 6.19
CA HIS A 96 1.98 -7.16 5.53
C HIS A 96 2.63 -6.03 4.73
N ALA A 97 3.94 -5.88 4.86
CA ALA A 97 4.78 -4.99 4.06
C ALA A 97 5.81 -5.82 3.27
N ASP A 98 5.46 -6.10 2.01
CA ASP A 98 6.38 -6.75 1.07
C ASP A 98 7.61 -5.89 0.79
N MET A 99 8.74 -6.56 0.53
CA MET A 99 9.92 -5.91 -0.05
C MET A 99 9.88 -6.07 -1.56
N ILE A 100 9.94 -4.95 -2.28
CA ILE A 100 9.98 -4.95 -3.74
C ILE A 100 11.27 -5.64 -4.23
N PRO A 101 11.22 -6.52 -5.25
CA PRO A 101 12.40 -7.14 -5.85
C PRO A 101 13.33 -6.10 -6.49
N THR A 102 14.64 -6.32 -6.45
CA THR A 102 15.60 -5.38 -7.05
C THR A 102 15.40 -5.22 -8.55
N THR A 103 15.00 -6.29 -9.23
CA THR A 103 14.68 -6.30 -10.67
C THR A 103 13.42 -5.50 -11.03
N SER A 104 12.58 -5.16 -10.05
CA SER A 104 11.42 -4.27 -10.23
C SER A 104 11.72 -2.83 -9.78
N PHE A 105 12.92 -2.53 -9.25
CA PHE A 105 13.26 -1.17 -8.85
C PHE A 105 13.26 -0.24 -10.06
N GLY A 106 12.82 1.00 -9.85
CA GLY A 106 12.68 1.99 -10.92
C GLY A 106 11.34 1.92 -11.68
N ALA A 107 10.60 0.81 -11.61
CA ALA A 107 9.35 0.61 -12.32
C ALA A 107 8.07 0.91 -11.48
N SER A 108 8.18 1.63 -10.37
CA SER A 108 7.00 2.10 -9.62
C SER A 108 6.11 2.97 -10.50
N LEU A 109 4.81 3.03 -10.22
CA LEU A 109 3.89 3.86 -11.00
C LEU A 109 4.27 5.34 -10.98
N ALA A 110 4.81 5.83 -9.87
CA ALA A 110 5.33 7.20 -9.79
C ALA A 110 6.53 7.48 -10.71
N ASN A 111 7.32 6.44 -11.04
CA ASN A 111 8.44 6.52 -11.98
C ASN A 111 8.02 6.25 -13.43
N LEU A 112 7.07 5.34 -13.62
CA LEU A 112 6.51 4.93 -14.90
C LEU A 112 5.68 6.06 -15.53
N LEU A 113 4.75 6.62 -14.77
CA LEU A 113 3.69 7.49 -15.25
C LEU A 113 4.06 8.97 -15.17
N THR A 114 3.52 9.77 -16.07
CA THR A 114 3.58 11.23 -15.95
C THR A 114 2.93 11.70 -14.63
N PRO A 115 3.33 12.86 -14.08
CA PRO A 115 2.73 13.37 -12.84
C PRO A 115 1.19 13.49 -12.90
N VAL A 116 0.65 13.85 -14.07
CA VAL A 116 -0.80 13.96 -14.32
C VAL A 116 -1.45 12.57 -14.25
N SER A 117 -0.90 11.60 -14.97
CA SER A 117 -1.41 10.23 -14.97
C SER A 117 -1.31 9.59 -13.58
N TRP A 118 -0.19 9.75 -12.89
CA TRP A 118 -0.03 9.23 -11.53
C TRP A 118 -1.02 9.87 -10.54
N LYS A 119 -1.23 11.19 -10.63
CA LYS A 119 -2.24 11.89 -9.83
C LYS A 119 -3.65 11.35 -10.09
N ALA A 120 -3.99 11.09 -11.35
CA ALA A 120 -5.28 10.54 -11.72
C ALA A 120 -5.48 9.10 -11.18
N VAL A 121 -4.45 8.25 -11.28
CA VAL A 121 -4.47 6.87 -10.77
C VAL A 121 -4.69 6.81 -9.26
N ARG A 122 -3.98 7.61 -8.48
CA ARG A 122 -4.08 7.56 -7.00
C ARG A 122 -5.28 8.30 -6.42
N LYS A 123 -5.90 9.22 -7.17
CA LYS A 123 -7.04 10.04 -6.70
C LYS A 123 -8.19 9.22 -6.12
N PRO A 124 -8.75 8.20 -6.80
CA PRO A 124 -9.88 7.43 -6.25
C PRO A 124 -9.52 6.72 -4.95
N PHE A 125 -8.30 6.17 -4.83
CA PHE A 125 -7.83 5.54 -3.59
C PHE A 125 -7.71 6.54 -2.43
N PHE A 126 -7.24 7.76 -2.72
CA PHE A 126 -7.11 8.80 -1.70
C PHE A 126 -8.49 9.31 -1.26
N GLN A 127 -9.42 9.47 -2.20
CA GLN A 127 -10.81 9.81 -1.90
C GLN A 127 -11.48 8.72 -1.05
N ALA A 128 -11.23 7.44 -1.38
CA ALA A 128 -11.70 6.30 -0.60
C ALA A 128 -11.19 6.30 0.85
N ALA A 129 -9.97 6.80 1.06
CA ALA A 129 -9.34 6.92 2.37
C ALA A 129 -9.63 8.24 3.10
N GLY A 130 -10.44 9.14 2.53
CA GLY A 130 -10.69 10.47 3.09
C GLY A 130 -9.47 11.39 3.12
N TYR A 131 -8.45 11.10 2.31
CA TYR A 131 -7.13 11.74 2.37
C TYR A 131 -6.45 11.64 3.75
N VAL A 132 -6.81 10.63 4.53
CA VAL A 132 -6.24 10.31 5.85
C VAL A 132 -5.36 9.07 5.73
N CYS A 133 -4.27 9.03 6.51
CA CYS A 133 -3.41 7.85 6.57
C CYS A 133 -4.20 6.63 7.07
N GLN A 134 -4.38 5.61 6.23
CA GLN A 134 -5.15 4.40 6.55
C GLN A 134 -4.54 3.55 7.68
N ILE A 135 -3.26 3.76 8.00
CA ILE A 135 -2.60 3.02 9.07
C ILE A 135 -2.70 3.75 10.41
N CYS A 136 -2.36 5.03 10.47
CA CYS A 136 -2.23 5.74 11.76
C CYS A 136 -3.21 6.90 11.97
N GLY A 137 -4.04 7.24 10.98
CA GLY A 137 -4.99 8.35 11.09
C GLY A 137 -4.37 9.74 11.06
N GLU A 138 -3.12 9.87 10.62
CA GLU A 138 -2.52 11.19 10.37
C GLU A 138 -3.34 11.93 9.31
N ALA A 139 -3.73 13.16 9.63
CA ALA A 139 -4.68 13.97 8.87
C ALA A 139 -4.24 15.44 8.73
N ASP A 140 -3.09 15.85 9.27
CA ASP A 140 -2.58 17.22 9.13
C ASP A 140 -1.57 17.32 7.97
N GLY A 141 -0.85 16.22 7.70
CA GLY A 141 0.22 16.18 6.71
C GLY A 141 -0.20 15.82 5.28
N ALA A 142 0.78 15.87 4.38
CA ALA A 142 0.66 15.29 3.05
C ALA A 142 0.62 13.75 3.11
N VAL A 143 -0.16 13.16 2.21
CA VAL A 143 -0.27 11.71 2.03
C VAL A 143 0.35 11.27 0.71
N GLU A 144 0.92 10.06 0.75
CA GLU A 144 1.63 9.39 -0.33
C GLU A 144 0.88 8.11 -0.72
N GLY A 145 1.02 7.70 -1.98
CA GLY A 145 0.39 6.50 -2.51
C GLY A 145 1.38 5.35 -2.43
N HIS A 146 1.06 4.34 -1.63
CA HIS A 146 1.85 3.11 -1.55
C HIS A 146 1.20 2.03 -2.40
N GLU A 147 1.89 1.64 -3.48
CA GLU A 147 1.47 0.56 -4.37
C GLU A 147 1.58 -0.79 -3.65
N VAL A 148 0.47 -1.52 -3.56
CA VAL A 148 0.38 -2.85 -2.98
C VAL A 148 0.39 -3.89 -4.09
N TRP A 149 1.35 -4.81 -4.03
CA TRP A 149 1.62 -5.75 -5.12
C TRP A 149 1.44 -7.20 -4.68
N GLN A 150 0.74 -7.99 -5.49
CA GLN A 150 0.75 -9.44 -5.39
C GLN A 150 1.75 -10.03 -6.40
N PHE A 151 2.63 -10.90 -5.92
CA PHE A 151 3.64 -11.56 -6.74
C PHE A 151 3.21 -12.98 -7.10
N PHE A 152 3.15 -13.28 -8.39
CA PHE A 152 2.91 -14.60 -8.94
C PHE A 152 4.24 -15.21 -9.40
N ASP A 153 5.10 -15.56 -8.43
CA ASP A 153 6.44 -16.12 -8.66
C ASP A 153 6.45 -17.63 -9.03
N GLY A 154 5.30 -18.30 -8.90
CA GLY A 154 5.17 -19.75 -9.07
C GLY A 154 4.72 -20.23 -10.45
N ARG A 155 3.87 -19.48 -11.18
CA ARG A 155 3.23 -19.92 -12.45
C ARG A 155 2.62 -18.77 -13.28
N GLY A 156 3.44 -17.87 -13.83
CA GLY A 156 3.02 -16.91 -14.86
C GLY A 156 4.13 -15.90 -15.10
N GLU A 157 4.70 -15.71 -16.30
CA GLU A 157 4.19 -15.96 -17.65
C GLU A 157 5.30 -16.35 -18.66
N ARG A 158 4.85 -16.76 -19.86
CA ARG A 158 5.60 -17.15 -21.05
C ARG A 158 6.80 -16.22 -21.32
N ASN A 159 7.89 -16.83 -21.80
CA ASN A 159 9.12 -16.14 -22.24
C ASN A 159 10.02 -15.57 -21.11
N GLY A 160 9.95 -16.13 -19.90
CA GLY A 160 10.93 -15.89 -18.83
C GLY A 160 10.64 -14.72 -17.87
N TRP A 161 9.42 -14.17 -17.89
CA TRP A 161 9.00 -13.07 -17.02
C TRP A 161 7.97 -13.54 -16.00
N ALA A 162 8.10 -13.16 -14.73
CA ALA A 162 7.10 -13.39 -13.70
C ALA A 162 6.06 -12.26 -13.67
N LEU A 163 4.90 -12.46 -13.04
CA LEU A 163 3.85 -11.45 -12.98
C LEU A 163 3.73 -10.79 -11.58
N GLN A 164 3.75 -9.46 -11.55
CA GLN A 164 3.57 -8.61 -10.37
C GLN A 164 2.29 -7.77 -10.57
N ARG A 165 1.21 -8.12 -9.88
CA ARG A 165 -0.11 -7.49 -10.04
C ARG A 165 -0.33 -6.40 -9.02
N LEU A 166 -0.78 -5.23 -9.48
CA LEU A 166 -1.23 -4.15 -8.60
C LEU A 166 -2.58 -4.56 -8.00
N GLU A 167 -2.63 -4.63 -6.68
CA GLU A 167 -3.87 -4.95 -5.95
C GLU A 167 -4.62 -3.69 -5.55
N THR A 168 -3.90 -2.73 -4.97
CA THR A 168 -4.47 -1.47 -4.50
C THR A 168 -3.38 -0.43 -4.29
N ILE A 169 -3.77 0.81 -4.00
CA ILE A 169 -2.88 1.88 -3.57
C ILE A 169 -3.35 2.36 -2.19
N LEU A 170 -2.48 2.27 -1.19
CA LEU A 170 -2.78 2.79 0.14
C LEU A 170 -2.47 4.28 0.23
N CYS A 171 -3.34 5.04 0.90
CA CYS A 171 -3.14 6.44 1.25
C CYS A 171 -2.45 6.52 2.61
N LEU A 172 -1.17 6.88 2.64
CA LEU A 172 -0.33 6.81 3.84
C LEU A 172 0.41 8.12 4.11
N CYS A 173 0.62 8.47 5.38
CA CYS A 173 1.62 9.50 5.71
C CYS A 173 3.04 8.97 5.49
N ARG A 174 4.01 9.87 5.33
CA ARG A 174 5.43 9.53 5.12
C ARG A 174 5.97 8.51 6.12
N GLY A 175 5.65 8.67 7.40
CA GLY A 175 6.12 7.77 8.45
C GLY A 175 5.56 6.34 8.35
N CYS A 176 4.32 6.19 7.89
CA CYS A 176 3.73 4.88 7.61
C CYS A 176 4.21 4.32 6.27
N HIS A 177 4.35 5.15 5.24
CA HIS A 177 4.84 4.71 3.94
C HIS A 177 6.25 4.11 4.03
N GLN A 178 7.13 4.68 4.86
CA GLN A 178 8.48 4.14 5.09
C GLN A 178 8.52 2.70 5.62
N MET A 179 7.44 2.19 6.24
CA MET A 179 7.40 0.81 6.73
C MET A 179 7.41 -0.23 5.61
N PHE A 180 7.03 0.18 4.40
CA PHE A 180 7.05 -0.67 3.21
C PHE A 180 8.41 -0.60 2.47
N HIS A 181 9.29 0.31 2.88
CA HIS A 181 10.62 0.49 2.30
C HIS A 181 11.71 -0.05 3.22
N LEU A 182 11.54 -1.30 3.68
CA LEU A 182 12.41 -1.94 4.68
C LEU A 182 13.90 -1.94 4.28
N GLY A 183 14.20 -2.20 3.01
CA GLY A 183 15.58 -2.19 2.48
C GLY A 183 16.21 -0.80 2.47
N LEU A 184 15.50 0.21 1.96
CA LEU A 184 15.95 1.59 1.97
C LEU A 184 16.11 2.13 3.40
N GLY A 185 15.18 1.75 4.29
CA GLY A 185 15.26 2.05 5.71
C GLY A 185 16.53 1.51 6.35
N ALA A 186 17.02 0.34 5.94
CA ALA A 186 18.29 -0.21 6.40
C ALA A 186 19.49 0.58 5.90
N ILE A 187 19.50 0.93 4.61
CA ILE A 187 20.57 1.75 4.00
C ILE A 187 20.68 3.11 4.71
N ASN A 188 19.55 3.71 5.07
CA ASN A 188 19.49 5.02 5.72
C ASN A 188 19.62 4.99 7.26
N GLY A 189 19.95 3.84 7.86
CA GLY A 189 20.08 3.71 9.32
C GLY A 189 18.78 3.84 10.12
N GLN A 190 17.62 3.69 9.47
CA GLN A 190 16.28 3.84 10.05
C GLN A 190 15.62 2.50 10.45
N SER A 191 16.30 1.36 10.30
CA SER A 191 15.72 0.03 10.57
C SER A 191 15.10 -0.10 11.96
N LYS A 192 15.76 0.45 12.99
CA LYS A 192 15.24 0.38 14.37
C LYS A 192 13.89 1.10 14.48
N LYS A 193 13.81 2.34 14.02
CA LYS A 193 12.60 3.17 14.04
C LYS A 193 11.46 2.55 13.25
N ILE A 194 11.75 2.04 12.05
CA ILE A 194 10.74 1.38 11.20
C ILE A 194 10.25 0.10 11.87
N GLY A 195 11.15 -0.73 12.40
CA GLY A 195 10.80 -1.97 13.07
C GLY A 195 9.98 -1.76 14.34
N GLU A 196 10.32 -0.77 15.15
CA GLU A 196 9.51 -0.38 16.33
C GLU A 196 8.11 0.06 15.93
N ARG A 197 7.98 0.81 14.84
CA ARG A 197 6.68 1.26 14.32
C ARG A 197 5.82 0.07 13.84
N ILE A 198 6.39 -0.82 13.03
CA ILE A 198 5.70 -2.05 12.55
C ILE A 198 5.24 -2.89 13.74
N ARG A 199 6.13 -3.13 14.70
CA ARG A 199 5.83 -3.88 15.93
C ARG A 199 4.69 -3.28 16.72
N SER A 200 4.67 -1.96 16.86
CA SER A 200 3.60 -1.26 17.57
C SER A 200 2.26 -1.42 16.88
N ILE A 201 2.19 -1.29 15.56
CA ILE A 201 0.93 -1.38 14.80
C ILE A 201 0.42 -2.83 14.74
N ASN A 202 1.30 -3.79 14.46
CA ASN A 202 0.94 -5.21 14.34
C ASN A 202 0.84 -5.94 15.69
N GLU A 203 1.19 -5.27 16.78
CA GLU A 203 1.32 -5.85 18.12
C GLU A 203 2.21 -7.09 18.11
N TRP A 204 3.38 -6.95 17.47
CA TRP A 204 4.40 -7.99 17.42
C TRP A 204 5.49 -7.76 18.46
N THR A 205 5.89 -8.86 19.10
CA THR A 205 7.11 -8.96 19.88
C THR A 205 8.35 -8.76 18.99
N ALA A 206 9.51 -8.59 19.61
CA ALA A 206 10.77 -8.50 18.86
C ALA A 206 11.09 -9.80 18.08
N GLY A 207 10.71 -10.95 18.63
CA GLY A 207 10.87 -12.26 17.98
C GLY A 207 10.02 -12.38 16.72
N GLU A 208 8.74 -12.09 16.83
CA GLU A 208 7.79 -12.14 15.71
C GLU A 208 8.20 -11.19 14.57
N TYR A 209 8.59 -9.95 14.89
CA TYR A 209 9.06 -9.01 13.88
C TYR A 209 10.35 -9.48 13.19
N ARG A 210 11.28 -10.09 13.93
CA ARG A 210 12.49 -10.67 13.34
C ARG A 210 12.16 -11.82 12.39
N SER A 211 11.30 -12.76 12.80
CA SER A 211 10.84 -13.85 11.93
C SER A 211 10.16 -13.33 10.65
N TYR A 212 9.33 -12.30 10.80
CA TYR A 212 8.72 -11.58 9.69
C TYR A 212 9.76 -10.94 8.75
N PHE A 213 10.69 -10.17 9.30
CA PHE A 213 11.72 -9.46 8.55
C PHE A 213 12.66 -10.42 7.81
N ASP A 214 13.05 -11.52 8.45
CA ASP A 214 13.86 -12.56 7.83
C ASP A 214 13.11 -13.25 6.68
N ASN A 215 11.80 -13.46 6.81
CA ASN A 215 10.98 -13.96 5.71
C ASN A 215 10.88 -12.96 4.55
N ALA A 216 10.65 -11.68 4.84
CA ALA A 216 10.61 -10.63 3.82
C ALA A 216 11.93 -10.54 3.04
N LYS A 217 13.08 -10.62 3.72
CA LYS A 217 14.41 -10.70 3.08
C LYS A 217 14.57 -11.92 2.18
N ARG A 218 14.13 -13.11 2.63
CA ARG A 218 14.20 -14.34 1.82
C ARG A 218 13.34 -14.23 0.56
N GLN A 219 12.11 -13.72 0.68
CA GLN A 219 11.22 -13.52 -0.46
C GLN A 219 11.80 -12.49 -1.42
N HIS A 220 12.30 -11.37 -0.91
CA HIS A 220 13.02 -10.38 -1.71
C HIS A 220 14.18 -11.02 -2.50
N ALA A 221 15.08 -11.75 -1.82
CA ALA A 221 16.22 -12.39 -2.47
C ALA A 221 15.82 -13.40 -3.56
N ALA A 222 14.74 -14.16 -3.34
CA ALA A 222 14.22 -15.11 -4.33
C ALA A 222 13.55 -14.42 -5.52
N ARG A 223 12.76 -13.36 -5.27
CA ARG A 223 12.03 -12.61 -6.30
C ARG A 223 12.94 -11.72 -7.12
N SER A 224 14.05 -11.24 -6.55
CA SER A 224 15.09 -10.46 -7.23
C SER A 224 15.88 -11.23 -8.30
N ARG A 225 15.62 -12.55 -8.47
CA ARG A 225 16.21 -13.39 -9.52
C ARG A 225 15.33 -13.51 -10.76
N ARG A 226 14.23 -12.76 -10.82
CA ARG A 226 13.23 -12.82 -11.89
C ARG A 226 12.97 -11.44 -12.45
N ASN A 227 12.65 -11.38 -13.73
CA ASN A 227 12.11 -10.17 -14.35
C ASN A 227 10.59 -10.14 -14.15
N TRP A 228 10.00 -8.94 -14.06
CA TRP A 228 8.61 -8.76 -13.66
C TRP A 228 7.81 -7.96 -14.68
N THR A 229 6.73 -8.57 -15.17
CA THR A 229 5.64 -7.89 -15.88
C THR A 229 4.70 -7.29 -14.84
N LEU A 230 4.40 -6.01 -14.95
CA LEU A 230 3.40 -5.34 -14.11
C LEU A 230 2.01 -5.53 -14.71
N ASP A 231 1.12 -6.14 -13.94
CA ASP A 231 -0.30 -6.19 -14.25
C ASP A 231 -1.01 -5.03 -13.56
N LEU A 232 -1.53 -4.10 -14.38
CA LEU A 232 -2.18 -2.88 -13.94
C LEU A 232 -3.71 -2.96 -14.06
N SER A 233 -4.28 -4.17 -14.14
CA SER A 233 -5.73 -4.39 -14.25
C SER A 233 -6.55 -3.66 -13.18
N ALA A 234 -6.00 -3.48 -11.97
CA ALA A 234 -6.67 -2.76 -10.88
C ALA A 234 -6.93 -1.26 -11.17
N VAL A 235 -6.27 -0.69 -12.17
CA VAL A 235 -6.40 0.74 -12.54
C VAL A 235 -6.77 0.91 -14.02
N ALA A 236 -7.17 -0.16 -14.69
CA ALA A 236 -7.43 -0.26 -16.13
C ALA A 236 -8.74 0.39 -16.62
N GLY A 237 -9.44 1.14 -15.77
CA GLY A 237 -10.71 1.79 -16.11
C GLY A 237 -10.58 2.86 -17.20
N PRO A 238 -11.41 3.92 -17.21
CA PRO A 238 -11.34 4.96 -18.25
C PRO A 238 -10.03 5.78 -18.23
N LEU A 239 -9.14 5.49 -17.27
CA LEU A 239 -7.87 6.16 -17.09
C LEU A 239 -6.89 5.70 -18.17
N ARG A 240 -6.54 6.65 -19.04
CA ARG A 240 -5.42 6.53 -19.96
C ARG A 240 -4.12 6.71 -19.20
N LEU A 241 -3.28 5.69 -19.17
CA LEU A 241 -2.00 5.74 -18.49
C LEU A 241 -0.93 6.37 -19.41
N ASP A 242 -0.54 7.61 -19.14
CA ASP A 242 0.52 8.27 -19.89
C ASP A 242 1.87 7.99 -19.22
N LEU A 243 2.78 7.34 -19.96
CA LEU A 243 4.14 7.06 -19.50
C LEU A 243 5.04 8.30 -19.67
N LYS A 244 6.07 8.41 -18.84
CA LYS A 244 7.13 9.41 -19.03
C LYS A 244 7.96 9.07 -20.27
N SER A 245 8.40 10.09 -21.00
CA SER A 245 9.24 9.94 -22.20
C SER A 245 10.65 9.38 -21.94
N ILE A 246 11.04 9.19 -20.68
CA ILE A 246 12.29 8.51 -20.33
C ILE A 246 12.24 7.00 -20.60
N TRP A 247 11.04 6.45 -20.77
CA TRP A 247 10.83 5.04 -21.07
C TRP A 247 10.88 4.83 -22.58
N THR A 248 11.56 3.77 -23.00
CA THR A 248 11.54 3.33 -24.40
C THR A 248 10.94 1.93 -24.47
N ARG A 249 10.26 1.61 -25.57
CA ARG A 249 9.63 0.31 -25.79
C ARG A 249 10.32 -0.42 -26.94
N THR A 250 10.68 -1.67 -26.72
CA THR A 250 11.21 -2.54 -27.76
C THR A 250 10.09 -3.20 -28.59
N SER A 251 10.44 -3.85 -29.71
CA SER A 251 9.51 -4.70 -30.46
C SER A 251 8.99 -5.90 -29.65
N SER A 252 9.79 -6.39 -28.68
CA SER A 252 9.46 -7.46 -27.75
C SER A 252 8.61 -7.01 -26.55
N GLN A 253 8.01 -5.82 -26.62
CA GLN A 253 7.13 -5.22 -25.61
C GLN A 253 7.81 -4.88 -24.28
N THR A 254 9.14 -5.02 -24.18
CA THR A 254 9.90 -4.62 -23.01
C THR A 254 9.99 -3.09 -22.97
N LEU A 255 9.69 -2.53 -21.81
CA LEU A 255 9.94 -1.14 -21.47
C LEU A 255 11.26 -1.03 -20.72
N SER A 256 12.11 -0.09 -21.10
CA SER A 256 13.37 0.18 -20.40
C SER A 256 13.58 1.66 -20.16
N ALA A 257 14.21 2.00 -19.04
CA ALA A 257 14.57 3.36 -18.68
C ALA A 257 15.82 3.40 -17.79
N LYS A 258 16.49 4.55 -17.77
CA LYS A 258 17.51 4.87 -16.75
C LYS A 258 16.88 5.74 -15.68
N THR A 259 16.85 5.24 -14.45
CA THR A 259 16.25 5.91 -13.28
C THR A 259 17.31 6.19 -12.22
N ALA A 260 16.92 6.86 -11.12
CA ALA A 260 17.79 7.07 -9.98
C ALA A 260 18.28 5.77 -9.33
N THR A 261 17.55 4.66 -9.50
CA THR A 261 17.93 3.33 -9.01
C THR A 261 18.75 2.53 -10.04
N GLY A 262 19.13 3.13 -11.17
CA GLY A 262 19.86 2.49 -12.27
C GLY A 262 18.98 2.15 -13.46
N ASN A 263 19.47 1.25 -14.30
CA ASN A 263 18.73 0.73 -15.44
C ASN A 263 17.60 -0.17 -14.93
N THR A 264 16.40 0.01 -15.48
CA THR A 264 15.22 -0.76 -15.12
C THR A 264 14.54 -1.27 -16.39
N GLU A 265 13.98 -2.47 -16.30
CA GLU A 265 13.21 -3.09 -17.38
C GLU A 265 11.92 -3.67 -16.81
N THR A 266 10.83 -3.50 -17.55
CA THR A 266 9.53 -4.08 -17.19
C THR A 266 8.68 -4.35 -18.43
N ARG A 267 7.50 -4.92 -18.21
CA ARG A 267 6.42 -5.05 -19.21
C ARG A 267 5.12 -4.63 -18.56
N LEU A 268 4.16 -4.15 -19.33
CA LEU A 268 2.84 -3.77 -18.82
C LEU A 268 1.77 -4.61 -19.48
N VAL A 269 0.86 -5.12 -18.66
CA VAL A 269 -0.37 -5.79 -19.11
C VAL A 269 -1.57 -5.29 -18.32
N GLY A 270 -2.77 -5.58 -18.81
CA GLY A 270 -4.02 -5.36 -18.11
C GLY A 270 -4.54 -3.93 -18.15
N ALA A 271 -3.78 -2.94 -18.65
CA ALA A 271 -4.24 -1.55 -18.78
C ALA A 271 -3.76 -0.90 -20.09
N ASN A 272 -4.57 0.01 -20.63
CA ASN A 272 -4.20 0.84 -21.78
C ASN A 272 -3.17 1.89 -21.37
N TYR A 273 -2.11 2.02 -22.15
CA TYR A 273 -1.10 3.05 -21.92
C TYR A 273 -0.67 3.76 -23.21
N ARG A 274 -0.18 4.99 -23.05
CA ARG A 274 0.37 5.81 -24.11
C ARG A 274 1.84 6.11 -23.84
N LEU A 275 2.66 5.94 -24.86
CA LEU A 275 4.08 6.29 -24.87
C LEU A 275 4.41 6.95 -26.21
N ASP A 276 5.02 8.13 -26.17
CA ASP A 276 5.42 8.91 -27.34
C ASP A 276 4.31 9.06 -28.41
N GLY A 277 3.08 9.32 -27.93
CA GLY A 277 1.90 9.51 -28.78
C GLY A 277 1.26 8.21 -29.28
N SER A 278 1.93 7.06 -29.15
CA SER A 278 1.43 5.75 -29.56
C SER A 278 0.69 5.06 -28.42
N PHE A 279 -0.36 4.30 -28.78
CA PHE A 279 -1.20 3.57 -27.84
C PHE A 279 -0.86 2.09 -27.83
N TYR A 280 -0.85 1.51 -26.64
CA TYR A 280 -0.52 0.11 -26.42
C TYR A 280 -1.47 -0.52 -25.40
N PHE A 281 -1.78 -1.79 -25.63
CA PHE A 281 -2.54 -2.63 -24.72
C PHE A 281 -2.10 -4.07 -24.90
N GLU A 282 -1.84 -4.74 -23.78
CA GLU A 282 -1.58 -6.18 -23.74
C GLU A 282 -2.50 -6.75 -22.66
N PRO A 283 -3.28 -7.81 -22.93
CA PRO A 283 -4.18 -8.39 -21.94
C PRO A 283 -3.39 -9.06 -20.82
N SER A 284 -3.92 -9.02 -19.59
CA SER A 284 -3.36 -9.84 -18.51
C SER A 284 -3.59 -11.32 -18.77
N SER A 285 -2.60 -12.16 -18.45
CA SER A 285 -2.72 -13.62 -18.48
C SER A 285 -3.48 -14.19 -17.29
N LEU A 286 -3.78 -13.38 -16.27
CA LEU A 286 -4.63 -13.78 -15.16
C LEU A 286 -6.10 -13.65 -15.56
N ASN A 287 -6.83 -14.77 -15.54
CA ASN A 287 -8.28 -14.74 -15.65
C ASN A 287 -8.87 -13.95 -14.48
N ILE A 288 -9.67 -12.93 -14.80
CA ILE A 288 -10.33 -12.03 -13.83
C ILE A 288 -11.26 -12.80 -12.85
N GLY A 289 -11.55 -14.08 -13.10
CA GLY A 289 -12.41 -14.92 -12.25
C GLY A 289 -11.72 -15.93 -11.31
N ALA A 290 -10.39 -16.02 -11.26
CA ALA A 290 -9.70 -17.11 -10.55
C ALA A 290 -9.17 -16.78 -9.14
N VAL A 291 -9.60 -15.66 -8.56
CA VAL A 291 -9.28 -15.32 -7.16
C VAL A 291 -10.59 -15.02 -6.43
N ARG A 292 -11.20 -16.07 -5.88
CA ARG A 292 -12.19 -16.01 -4.81
C ARG A 292 -11.67 -16.85 -3.65
#